data_AF-A0A972FW86-F1
#
_entry.id   AF-A0A972FW86-F1
#
_cell.length_a   1.000
_cell.length_b   1.000
_cell.length_c   1.000
_cell.angle_alpha   90.00
_cell.angle_beta   90.00
_cell.angle_gamma   90.00
#
_symmetry.space_group_name_H-M   'P 1'
#
loop_
_entity.id
_entity.type
_entity.pdbx_description
1 polymer ?
#
loop_
_entity_poly.entity_id
_entity_poly.type
_entity_poly.pdbx_seq_one_letter_code
_entity_poly.pdbx_strand_id
1 'polypeptide(L)' 'MSNGGGEAKHVIAEGLVTVNGEVETRKRKKLIPGDLVAFNGESVQIVAAE' A
#
# COMPACT_ATOMS: atom_id res chain seq x y z
N MET A 1 10.21 18.65 -1.41
CA MET A 1 9.69 18.09 -0.14
C MET A 1 9.09 16.73 -0.46
N SER A 2 9.92 15.70 -0.52
CA SER A 2 9.47 14.32 -0.74
C SER A 2 9.16 13.75 0.64
N ASN A 3 7.88 13.75 1.03
CA ASN A 3 7.43 13.03 2.20
C ASN A 3 7.63 11.53 1.93
N GLY A 4 8.82 11.06 2.30
CA GLY A 4 9.37 9.78 1.87
C GLY A 4 8.72 8.59 2.57
N GLY A 5 9.25 7.39 2.28
CA GLY A 5 8.71 6.10 2.75
C GLY A 5 8.58 5.93 4.28
N GLY A 6 8.99 6.91 5.10
CA GLY A 6 8.69 6.96 6.53
C GLY A 6 7.21 7.20 6.82
N GLU A 7 6.57 8.12 6.09
CA GLU A 7 5.13 8.39 6.22
C GLU A 7 4.30 7.22 5.70
N ALA A 8 4.71 6.63 4.58
CA ALA A 8 4.10 5.41 4.04
C ALA A 8 4.07 4.27 5.07
N LYS A 9 5.17 4.10 5.84
CA LYS A 9 5.23 3.11 6.91
C LYS A 9 4.33 3.43 8.10
N HIS A 10 4.02 4.70 8.34
CA HIS A 10 3.14 5.13 9.42
C HIS A 10 1.69 4.87 9.05
N VAL A 11 1.24 5.33 7.87
CA VAL A 11 -0.14 5.12 7.40
C VAL A 11 -0.50 3.63 7.25
N ILE A 12 0.46 2.80 6.82
CA ILE A 12 0.29 1.34 6.83
C ILE A 12 0.10 0.84 8.27
N ALA A 13 0.94 1.28 9.22
CA ALA A 13 0.85 0.85 10.62
C ALA A 13 -0.48 1.24 11.29
N GLU A 14 -1.04 2.38 10.90
CA GLU A 14 -2.33 2.87 11.38
C GLU A 14 -3.53 2.16 10.74
N GLY A 15 -3.31 1.26 9.77
CA GLY A 15 -4.38 0.52 9.11
C GLY A 15 -5.19 1.38 8.13
N LEU A 16 -4.61 2.48 7.66
CA LEU A 16 -5.25 3.35 6.66
C LEU A 16 -5.12 2.81 5.23
N VAL A 17 -4.30 1.79 5.04
CA VAL A 17 -4.06 1.13 3.75
C VAL A 17 -4.79 -0.21 3.71
N THR A 18 -5.45 -0.47 2.60
CA THR A 18 -6.05 -1.78 2.31
C THR A 18 -5.35 -2.42 1.12
N VAL A 19 -5.22 -3.74 1.15
CA VAL A 19 -4.74 -4.54 0.02
C VAL A 19 -5.81 -5.56 -0.29
N ASN A 20 -6.33 -5.56 -1.51
CA ASN A 20 -7.42 -6.42 -1.97
C ASN A 20 -8.70 -6.29 -1.10
N GLY A 21 -8.95 -5.11 -0.53
CA GLY A 21 -10.09 -4.84 0.34
C GLY A 21 -9.88 -5.21 1.81
N GLU A 22 -8.72 -5.76 2.18
CA GLU A 22 -8.37 -6.09 3.57
C GLU A 22 -7.40 -5.06 4.14
N VAL A 23 -7.66 -4.57 5.36
CA VAL A 23 -6.76 -3.64 6.06
C VAL A 23 -5.40 -4.31 6.27
N GLU A 24 -4.34 -3.67 5.77
CA GLU A 24 -2.99 -4.19 5.82
C GLU A 24 -2.11 -3.29 6.67
N THR A 25 -1.52 -3.88 7.73
CA THR A 25 -0.65 -3.17 8.69
C THR A 25 0.83 -3.54 8.57
N ARG A 26 1.16 -4.49 7.69
CA ARG A 26 2.53 -4.97 7.48
C ARG A 26 3.31 -4.05 6.53
N LYS A 27 4.14 -3.19 7.13
CA LYS A 27 5.07 -2.25 6.46
C LYS A 27 6.06 -2.85 5.46
N ARG A 28 6.23 -4.17 5.45
CA ARG A 28 7.19 -4.92 4.61
C ARG A 28 6.54 -6.06 3.85
N LYS A 29 5.22 -6.02 3.63
CA LYS A 29 4.55 -6.99 2.75
C LYS A 29 5.11 -6.87 1.35
N LYS A 30 5.52 -8.00 0.76
CA LYS A 30 5.82 -8.07 -0.67
C LYS A 30 4.49 -8.10 -1.39
N LEU A 31 4.23 -7.08 -2.21
CA LEU A 31 3.09 -7.07 -3.10
C LEU A 31 3.43 -7.87 -4.36
N ILE A 32 2.44 -8.57 -4.88
CA ILE A 32 2.55 -9.33 -6.13
C ILE A 32 1.77 -8.63 -7.24
N PRO A 33 2.15 -8.82 -8.51
CA PRO A 33 1.32 -8.40 -9.63
C PRO A 33 -0.11 -8.92 -9.49
N GLY A 34 -1.09 -8.03 -9.62
CA GLY A 34 -2.51 -8.30 -9.35
C GLY A 34 -3.01 -7.78 -7.99
N ASP A 35 -2.13 -7.45 -7.05
CA ASP A 35 -2.55 -6.82 -5.80
C ASP A 35 -3.09 -5.41 -6.04
N LEU A 36 -4.24 -5.10 -5.44
CA LEU A 36 -4.85 -3.78 -5.45
C LEU A 36 -4.65 -3.11 -4.09
N VAL A 37 -3.83 -2.08 -4.04
CA VAL A 37 -3.62 -1.27 -2.84
C VAL A 37 -4.55 -0.07 -2.88
N ALA A 38 -5.32 0.19 -1.82
CA ALA A 38 -6.14 1.39 -1.72
C ALA A 38 -5.83 2.18 -0.45
N PHE A 39 -5.73 3.50 -0.60
CA PHE A 39 -5.42 4.46 0.45
C PHE A 39 -6.11 5.79 0.16
N ASN A 40 -6.81 6.35 1.15
CA ASN A 40 -7.44 7.69 1.06
C ASN A 40 -8.32 7.91 -0.20
N GLY A 41 -9.01 6.86 -0.66
CA GLY A 41 -9.86 6.92 -1.86
C GLY A 41 -9.12 6.76 -3.20
N GLU A 42 -7.79 6.68 -3.19
CA GLU A 42 -6.99 6.30 -4.35
C GLU A 42 -6.69 4.81 -4.32
N SER A 43 -6.68 4.18 -5.50
CA SER A 43 -6.31 2.77 -5.65
C SER A 43 -5.24 2.60 -6.72
N VAL A 44 -4.29 1.72 -6.43
CA VAL A 44 -3.15 1.40 -7.28
C VAL A 44 -3.10 -0.11 -7.44
N GLN A 45 -3.11 -0.58 -8.68
CA GLN A 45 -2.90 -1.98 -8.99
C GLN A 45 -1.43 -2.24 -9.29
N ILE A 46 -0.87 -3.27 -8.66
CA ILE A 46 0.50 -3.71 -8.93
C ILE A 46 0.51 -4.48 -10.24
N VAL A 47 1.35 -4.03 -11.16
CA VAL A 47 1.59 -4.67 -12.46
C VAL A 47 3.03 -5.17 -12.52
N ALA A 48 3.23 -6.34 -13.13
CA ALA A 48 4.58 -6.78 -13.47
C ALA A 48 5.10 -5.92 -14.63
N ALA A 49 6.38 -5.57 -14.61
CA ALA A 49 7.05 -5.13 -15.83
C ALA A 49 7.27 -6.38 -16.70
N GLU A 50 6.78 -6.34 -17.94
CA GLU A 50 7.03 -7.35 -18.97
C GLU A 50 8.47 -7.29 -19.48
#